data_AF-E9RX34-F1
#
_entry.id   AF-E9RX34-F1
#
_cell.length_a   1.000
_cell.length_b   1.000
_cell.length_c   1.000
_cell.angle_alpha   90.00
_cell.angle_beta   90.00
_cell.angle_gamma   90.00
#
_symmetry.space_group_name_H-M   'P 1'
#
loop_
_entity.id
_entity.type
_entity.pdbx_description
1 polymer ?
#
loop_
_entity_poly.entity_id
_entity_poly.type
_entity_poly.pdbx_seq_one_letter_code
_entity_poly.pdbx_strand_id
1 'polypeptide(L)'
;MVEKNLKKHLDLTTRVNLVRNFLKTKELSIKTGARLLDINRISIYYNGNPVSQEELDCKVIIDRLHTDNPAWGARQMSSQLKMRGHKVGRRKARRYMTEMGIDPIYPKINLSKRMQQAKVCPYLPSNAVIDRPNQAWSIDITYIPSNVDSCI
;
A
#
# COMPACT_ATOMS: atom_id res chain seq x y z
N MET A 1 25.86 35.70 18.37
CA MET A 1 26.10 34.32 17.92
C MET A 1 24.75 33.77 17.49
N VAL A 2 24.51 33.64 16.18
CA VAL A 2 23.16 33.33 15.65
C VAL A 2 22.78 31.91 16.06
N GLU A 3 21.75 31.76 16.88
CA GLU A 3 21.11 30.48 17.16
C GLU A 3 20.50 29.94 15.87
N LYS A 4 21.29 29.18 15.10
CA LYS A 4 20.79 28.47 13.93
C LYS A 4 19.71 27.50 14.40
N ASN A 5 18.46 27.79 14.07
CA ASN A 5 17.31 26.93 14.34
C ASN A 5 17.39 25.66 13.46
N LEU A 6 18.30 24.75 13.83
CA LEU A 6 18.62 23.49 13.14
C LEU A 6 17.37 22.64 12.87
N LYS A 7 16.31 22.81 13.68
CA LYS A 7 15.02 22.15 13.52
C LYS A 7 14.33 22.44 12.18
N LYS A 8 14.42 23.68 11.69
CA LYS A 8 13.71 24.11 10.47
C LYS A 8 14.41 23.70 9.18
N HIS A 9 15.69 23.32 9.27
CA HIS A 9 16.54 23.10 8.09
C HIS A 9 16.97 21.65 7.89
N LEU A 10 16.83 20.76 8.89
CA LEU A 10 17.25 19.37 8.79
C LEU A 10 16.09 18.38 8.94
N ASP A 11 16.06 17.38 8.04
CA ASP A 11 15.17 16.22 8.13
C ASP A 11 15.42 15.39 9.41
N LEU A 12 14.41 14.67 9.88
CA LEU A 12 14.49 13.84 11.09
C LEU A 12 15.65 12.83 10.99
N THR A 13 15.86 12.18 9.84
CA THR A 13 16.95 11.22 9.66
C THR A 13 18.32 11.87 9.85
N THR A 14 18.50 13.06 9.28
CA THR A 14 19.74 13.83 9.42
C THR A 14 19.98 14.29 10.86
N ARG A 15 18.94 14.73 11.57
CA ARG A 15 19.03 15.09 13.00
C ARG A 15 19.38 13.89 13.87
N VAL A 16 18.79 12.72 13.62
CA VAL A 16 19.10 11.49 14.37
C VAL A 16 20.56 11.05 14.12
N ASN A 17 21.03 11.13 12.87
CA ASN A 17 22.41 10.78 12.53
C ASN A 17 23.44 11.70 13.20
N LEU A 18 23.14 13.00 13.34
CA LEU A 18 23.99 13.92 14.10
C LEU A 18 24.13 13.49 15.57
N VAL A 19 23.02 13.15 16.25
CA VAL A 19 23.08 12.66 17.63
C VAL A 19 23.87 11.36 17.74
N ARG A 20 23.72 10.43 16.79
CA ARG A 20 24.52 9.21 16.73
C ARG A 20 26.02 9.47 16.52
N ASN A 21 26.38 10.51 15.78
CA ASN A 21 27.79 10.90 15.61
C ASN A 21 28.37 11.52 16.88
N PHE A 22 27.63 12.40 17.56
CA PHE A 22 28.06 12.97 18.86
C PHE A 22 28.26 11.90 19.94
N LEU A 23 27.50 10.81 19.86
CA LEU A 23 27.70 9.64 20.71
C LEU A 23 29.04 8.95 20.46
N LYS A 24 29.45 8.82 19.20
CA LYS A 24 30.73 8.21 18.82
C LYS A 24 31.92 9.07 19.25
N THR A 25 31.82 10.40 19.12
CA THR A 25 32.86 11.35 19.53
C THR A 25 32.89 11.62 21.05
N LYS A 26 31.86 11.15 21.80
CA LYS A 26 31.66 11.37 23.25
C LYS A 26 31.58 12.85 23.67
N GLU A 27 31.29 13.75 22.74
CA GLU A 27 31.22 15.19 23.01
C GLU A 27 29.95 15.59 23.80
N LEU A 28 28.86 14.83 23.63
CA LEU A 28 27.56 15.14 24.25
C LEU A 28 26.81 13.89 24.71
N SER A 29 26.08 14.01 25.82
CA SER A 29 25.14 12.98 26.28
C SER A 29 23.91 12.88 25.36
N ILE A 30 23.38 11.66 25.16
CA ILE A 30 22.15 11.38 24.38
C ILE A 30 21.00 12.27 24.81
N LYS A 31 20.85 12.45 26.13
CA LYS A 31 19.76 13.26 26.72
C LYS A 31 19.85 14.72 26.26
N THR A 32 21.06 15.25 26.20
CA THR A 32 21.33 16.64 25.81
C THR A 32 21.15 16.80 24.30
N GLY A 33 21.74 15.91 23.49
CA GLY A 33 21.61 15.94 22.03
C GLY A 33 20.16 15.79 21.55
N ALA A 34 19.41 14.86 22.15
CA ALA A 34 17.99 14.66 21.85
C ALA A 34 17.13 15.88 22.22
N ARG A 35 17.44 16.55 23.33
CA ARG A 35 16.75 17.79 23.76
C ARG A 35 17.06 18.96 22.83
N LEU A 36 18.33 19.12 22.44
CA LEU A 36 18.77 20.21 21.56
C LEU A 36 18.16 20.10 20.16
N LEU A 37 18.13 18.88 19.62
CA LEU A 37 17.62 18.61 18.26
C LEU A 37 16.13 18.22 18.23
N ASP A 38 15.48 18.17 19.39
CA ASP A 38 14.06 17.88 19.57
C ASP A 38 13.64 16.57 18.89
N ILE A 39 14.29 15.50 19.32
CA ILE A 39 14.13 14.14 18.80
C ILE A 39 13.63 13.25 19.94
N ASN A 40 12.66 12.37 19.65
CA ASN A 40 12.29 11.31 20.58
C ASN A 40 13.50 10.39 20.83
N ARG A 41 13.89 10.23 22.10
CA ARG A 41 15.02 9.38 22.48
C ARG A 41 14.93 7.95 21.96
N ILE A 42 13.72 7.39 21.85
CA ILE A 42 13.51 6.03 21.34
C ILE A 42 14.04 5.89 19.91
N SER A 43 13.85 6.91 19.07
CA SER A 43 14.29 6.89 17.67
C SER A 43 15.81 6.84 17.50
N ILE A 44 16.56 7.30 18.51
CA ILE A 44 18.04 7.30 18.48
C ILE A 44 18.57 5.87 18.61
N TYR A 45 17.93 5.06 19.46
CA TYR A 45 18.30 3.67 19.70
C TYR A 45 17.82 2.72 18.59
N TYR A 46 16.83 3.14 17.79
CA TYR A 46 16.40 2.39 16.64
C TYR A 46 17.48 2.46 15.54
N ASN A 47 18.17 1.35 15.31
CA ASN A 47 18.99 1.16 14.13
C ASN A 47 18.12 0.47 13.08
N GLY A 48 17.76 1.21 12.02
CA GLY A 48 17.07 0.62 10.89
C GLY A 48 17.91 -0.50 10.29
N ASN A 49 17.28 -1.63 9.97
CA ASN A 49 17.98 -2.69 9.27
C ASN A 49 18.34 -2.20 7.87
N PRO A 50 19.61 -2.32 7.44
CA PRO A 50 19.98 -2.01 6.07
C PRO A 50 19.19 -2.93 5.13
N VAL A 51 18.85 -2.40 3.96
CA VAL A 51 18.16 -3.19 2.94
C VAL A 51 19.10 -4.32 2.52
N SER A 52 18.63 -5.57 2.57
CA SER A 52 19.43 -6.73 2.18
C SER A 52 19.70 -6.72 0.67
N GLN A 53 20.88 -7.17 0.24
CA GLN A 53 21.19 -7.32 -1.17
C GLN A 53 20.19 -8.25 -1.89
N GLU A 54 19.78 -9.33 -1.22
CA GLU A 54 18.76 -10.25 -1.74
C GLU A 54 17.42 -9.55 -2.01
N GLU A 55 17.09 -8.51 -1.22
CA GLU A 55 15.88 -7.73 -1.42
C GLU A 55 15.98 -6.85 -2.66
N LEU A 56 17.13 -6.19 -2.88
CA LEU A 56 17.37 -5.43 -4.11
C LEU A 56 17.28 -6.32 -5.34
N ASP A 57 17.91 -7.49 -5.31
CA ASP A 57 17.89 -8.43 -6.43
C ASP A 57 16.46 -8.89 -6.75
N CYS A 58 15.66 -9.17 -5.72
CA CYS A 58 14.24 -9.50 -5.89
C CYS A 58 13.46 -8.34 -6.53
N LYS A 59 13.72 -7.09 -6.12
CA LYS A 59 13.05 -5.89 -6.68
C LYS A 59 13.41 -5.69 -8.14
N VAL A 60 14.67 -5.87 -8.53
CA VAL A 60 15.12 -5.83 -9.94
C VAL A 60 14.42 -6.89 -10.77
N ILE A 61 14.25 -8.10 -10.24
CA ILE A 61 13.53 -9.18 -10.94
C ILE A 61 12.04 -8.83 -11.08
N ILE A 62 11.40 -8.31 -10.03
CA ILE A 62 9.99 -7.90 -10.08
C ILE A 62 9.76 -6.83 -11.15
N ASP A 63 10.64 -5.83 -11.23
CA ASP A 63 10.56 -4.74 -12.21
C ASP A 63 10.55 -5.25 -13.66
N ARG A 64 11.49 -6.14 -13.98
CA ARG A 64 11.57 -6.80 -15.29
C ARG A 64 10.32 -7.64 -15.59
N LEU A 65 9.91 -8.49 -14.65
CA LEU A 65 8.75 -9.35 -14.84
C LEU A 65 7.44 -8.58 -14.99
N HIS A 66 7.31 -7.44 -14.30
CA HIS A 66 6.13 -6.59 -14.40
C HIS A 66 6.06 -5.89 -15.76
N THR A 67 7.21 -5.44 -16.27
CA THR A 67 7.31 -4.85 -17.62
C THR A 67 6.84 -5.83 -18.70
N ASP A 68 7.23 -7.10 -18.59
CA ASP A 68 6.81 -8.14 -19.53
C ASP A 68 5.35 -8.58 -19.33
N ASN A 69 4.89 -8.63 -18.07
CA ASN A 69 3.60 -9.20 -17.68
C ASN A 69 2.87 -8.29 -16.67
N PRO A 70 2.26 -7.19 -17.11
CA PRO A 70 1.67 -6.20 -16.21
C PRO A 70 0.46 -6.74 -15.42
N ALA A 71 -0.18 -7.80 -15.90
CA ALA A 71 -1.31 -8.45 -15.21
C ALA A 71 -0.91 -9.28 -13.98
N TRP A 72 0.38 -9.56 -13.79
CA TRP A 72 0.83 -10.42 -12.70
C TRP A 72 0.87 -9.71 -11.35
N GLY A 73 0.04 -10.19 -10.42
CA GLY A 73 0.04 -9.74 -9.03
C GLY A 73 1.03 -10.48 -8.13
N ALA A 74 1.02 -10.12 -6.85
CA ALA A 74 1.94 -10.65 -5.83
C ALA A 74 2.00 -12.19 -5.70
N ARG A 75 0.95 -12.92 -6.09
CA ARG A 75 0.94 -14.40 -6.11
C ARG A 75 1.85 -14.93 -7.21
N GLN A 76 1.70 -14.42 -8.43
CA GLN A 76 2.52 -14.81 -9.58
C GLN A 76 3.97 -14.39 -9.35
N MET A 77 4.19 -13.14 -8.90
CA MET A 77 5.54 -12.66 -8.57
C MET A 77 6.25 -13.53 -7.52
N SER A 78 5.55 -13.93 -6.46
CA SER A 78 6.11 -14.87 -5.46
C SER A 78 6.47 -16.23 -6.08
N SER A 79 5.65 -16.77 -6.99
CA SER A 79 5.95 -18.02 -7.69
C SER A 79 7.19 -17.89 -8.57
N GLN A 80 7.27 -16.80 -9.35
CA GLN A 80 8.38 -16.53 -10.27
C GLN A 80 9.70 -16.31 -9.53
N LEU A 81 9.67 -15.65 -8.37
CA LEU A 81 10.85 -15.48 -7.52
C LEU A 81 11.31 -16.81 -6.92
N LYS A 82 10.38 -17.66 -6.47
CA LYS A 82 10.70 -19.01 -5.97
C LYS A 82 11.33 -19.90 -7.02
N MET A 83 10.82 -19.85 -8.26
CA MET A 83 11.41 -20.58 -9.39
C MET A 83 12.85 -20.14 -9.68
N ARG A 84 13.21 -18.89 -9.36
CA ARG A 84 14.56 -18.33 -9.51
C ARG A 84 15.43 -18.49 -8.26
N GLY A 85 14.99 -19.28 -7.28
CA GLY A 85 15.76 -19.59 -6.06
C GLY A 85 15.53 -18.65 -4.87
N HIS A 86 14.74 -17.59 -5.02
CA HIS A 86 14.45 -16.67 -3.92
C HIS A 86 13.28 -17.16 -3.06
N LYS A 87 13.50 -17.38 -1.76
CA LYS A 87 12.47 -17.81 -0.80
C LYS A 87 11.53 -16.67 -0.38
N VAL A 88 10.84 -16.06 -1.36
CA VAL A 88 9.92 -14.93 -1.15
C VAL A 88 8.48 -15.42 -1.19
N GLY A 89 7.77 -15.31 -0.07
CA GLY A 89 6.33 -15.59 0.02
C GLY A 89 5.46 -14.45 -0.48
N ARG A 90 4.15 -14.70 -0.65
CA ARG A 90 3.16 -13.73 -1.15
C ARG A 90 3.18 -12.38 -0.41
N ARG A 91 3.25 -12.40 0.92
CA ARG A 91 3.24 -11.17 1.74
C ARG A 91 4.48 -10.30 1.47
N LYS A 92 5.65 -10.93 1.33
CA LYS A 92 6.91 -10.24 1.07
C LYS A 92 6.97 -9.72 -0.38
N ALA A 93 6.51 -10.51 -1.36
CA ALA A 93 6.37 -10.06 -2.74
C ALA A 93 5.41 -8.86 -2.87
N ARG A 94 4.27 -8.89 -2.16
CA ARG A 94 3.35 -7.74 -2.11
C ARG A 94 4.03 -6.50 -1.52
N ARG A 95 4.76 -6.65 -0.42
CA ARG A 95 5.49 -5.54 0.21
C ARG A 95 6.45 -4.89 -0.79
N TYR A 96 7.25 -5.69 -1.50
CA TYR A 96 8.16 -5.18 -2.53
C TYR A 96 7.42 -4.44 -3.64
N MET A 97 6.34 -5.01 -4.17
CA MET A 97 5.51 -4.34 -5.19
C MET A 97 4.95 -3.01 -4.67
N THR A 98 4.47 -2.96 -3.43
CA THR A 98 3.93 -1.73 -2.81
C THR A 98 5.01 -0.66 -2.63
N GLU A 99 6.19 -1.04 -2.11
CA GLU A 99 7.34 -0.13 -1.95
C GLU A 99 7.84 0.40 -3.30
N MET A 100 7.72 -0.38 -4.37
CA MET A 100 8.07 0.01 -5.75
C MET A 100 6.95 0.79 -6.46
N GLY A 101 5.74 0.89 -5.88
CA GLY A 101 4.58 1.50 -6.54
C GLY A 101 4.05 0.70 -7.74
N ILE A 102 4.27 -0.62 -7.75
CA ILE A 102 3.83 -1.52 -8.82
C ILE A 102 2.52 -2.20 -8.42
N ASP A 103 1.49 -2.02 -9.23
CA ASP A 103 0.21 -2.70 -9.10
C ASP A 103 -0.11 -3.53 -10.35
N PRO A 104 -0.76 -4.70 -10.19
CA PRO A 104 -1.17 -5.50 -11.34
C PRO A 104 -2.24 -4.78 -12.16
N ILE A 105 -1.98 -4.62 -13.46
CA ILE A 105 -2.89 -4.00 -14.41
C ILE A 105 -3.63 -5.10 -15.15
N TYR A 106 -4.92 -5.27 -14.85
CA TYR A 106 -5.80 -6.21 -15.53
C TYR A 106 -7.14 -5.53 -15.87
N PRO A 107 -7.81 -5.97 -16.95
CA PRO A 107 -9.13 -5.45 -17.28
C PRO A 107 -10.10 -5.78 -16.15
N LYS A 108 -10.70 -4.75 -15.56
CA LYS A 108 -11.78 -4.92 -14.59
C LYS A 108 -13.02 -5.44 -15.31
N ILE A 109 -13.85 -6.20 -14.61
CA ILE A 109 -15.13 -6.69 -15.14
C ILE A 109 -15.98 -5.47 -15.52
N ASN A 110 -16.43 -5.42 -16.78
CA ASN A 110 -17.31 -4.37 -17.27
C ASN A 110 -18.73 -4.60 -16.72
N LEU A 111 -19.03 -4.10 -15.52
CA LEU A 111 -20.36 -4.20 -14.90
C LEU A 111 -21.48 -3.55 -15.73
N SER A 112 -21.13 -2.58 -16.59
CA SER A 112 -22.07 -1.92 -17.50
C SER A 112 -22.46 -2.77 -18.71
N LYS A 113 -21.68 -3.79 -19.05
CA LYS A 113 -22.00 -4.69 -20.16
C LYS A 113 -22.87 -5.82 -19.65
N ARG A 114 -24.14 -5.78 -20.05
CA ARG A 114 -25.11 -6.85 -19.85
C ARG A 114 -24.56 -8.20 -20.34
N MET A 115 -24.75 -9.26 -19.56
CA MET A 115 -24.52 -10.62 -20.00
C MET A 115 -25.49 -10.95 -21.15
N GLN A 116 -24.97 -11.14 -22.37
CA GLN A 116 -25.77 -11.34 -23.59
C GLN A 116 -26.72 -12.54 -23.49
N GLN A 117 -26.35 -13.56 -22.71
CA GLN A 117 -27.15 -14.76 -22.46
C GLN A 117 -28.36 -14.52 -21.54
N ALA A 118 -28.42 -13.39 -20.82
CA ALA A 118 -29.55 -13.06 -19.96
C ALA A 118 -30.72 -12.57 -20.81
N LYS A 119 -31.86 -13.26 -20.76
CA LYS A 119 -33.10 -12.90 -21.47
C LYS A 119 -33.48 -11.44 -21.17
N VAL A 120 -33.76 -10.65 -22.20
CA VAL A 120 -34.31 -9.29 -22.06
C VAL A 120 -35.70 -9.42 -21.45
N CYS A 121 -35.81 -9.16 -20.15
CA CYS A 121 -37.10 -8.99 -19.50
C CYS A 121 -37.63 -7.61 -19.88
N PRO A 122 -38.69 -7.51 -20.70
CA PRO A 122 -39.30 -6.23 -20.99
C PRO A 122 -39.81 -5.61 -19.69
N TYR A 123 -39.66 -4.30 -19.55
CA TYR A 123 -40.20 -3.57 -18.40
C TYR A 123 -41.72 -3.39 -18.59
N LEU A 124 -42.48 -4.40 -18.16
CA LEU A 124 -43.93 -4.50 -18.34
C LEU A 124 -44.74 -3.29 -17.82
N PRO A 125 -44.33 -2.59 -16.74
CA PRO A 125 -45.05 -1.39 -16.29
C PRO A 125 -44.92 -0.17 -17.21
N SER A 126 -43.99 -0.16 -18.19
CA SER A 126 -43.77 1.02 -19.06
C SER A 126 -45.01 1.42 -19.88
N ASN A 127 -45.87 0.46 -20.21
CA ASN A 127 -47.08 0.68 -21.01
C ASN A 127 -48.36 0.70 -20.15
N ALA A 128 -48.24 0.61 -18.83
CA ALA A 128 -49.38 0.61 -17.93
C ALA A 128 -49.72 2.04 -17.46
N VAL A 129 -50.99 2.44 -17.59
CA VAL A 129 -51.50 3.67 -16.97
C VAL A 129 -51.78 3.38 -15.50
N ILE A 130 -51.09 4.10 -14.61
CA ILE A 130 -51.24 3.98 -13.16
C ILE A 130 -52.12 5.14 -12.68
N ASP A 131 -53.42 4.87 -12.49
CA ASP A 131 -54.45 5.86 -12.14
C ASP A 131 -54.89 5.78 -10.67
N ARG A 132 -54.47 4.75 -9.93
CA ARG A 132 -54.89 4.47 -8.54
C ARG A 132 -53.72 4.01 -7.66
N PRO A 133 -53.78 4.25 -6.33
CA PRO A 133 -52.79 3.69 -5.40
C PRO A 133 -52.78 2.15 -5.46
N ASN A 134 -51.62 1.53 -5.20
CA ASN A 134 -51.37 0.07 -5.17
C ASN A 134 -51.40 -0.67 -6.53
N GLN A 135 -51.15 0.01 -7.65
CA GLN A 135 -51.05 -0.64 -8.98
C GLN A 135 -49.63 -0.98 -9.43
N ALA A 136 -48.61 -0.34 -8.86
CA ALA A 136 -47.21 -0.63 -9.11
C ALA A 136 -46.39 -0.48 -7.83
N TRP A 137 -45.44 -1.39 -7.62
CA TRP A 137 -44.50 -1.35 -6.50
C TRP A 137 -43.08 -1.40 -7.05
N SER A 138 -42.22 -0.51 -6.55
CA SER A 138 -40.78 -0.53 -6.83
C SER A 138 -40.04 -1.00 -5.58
N ILE A 139 -38.99 -1.80 -5.77
CA ILE A 139 -38.12 -2.27 -4.71
C ILE A 139 -36.68 -2.14 -5.22
N ASP A 140 -35.86 -1.39 -4.48
CA ASP A 140 -34.43 -1.29 -4.71
C ASP A 140 -33.69 -2.06 -3.62
N ILE A 141 -32.83 -2.99 -4.01
CA ILE A 141 -31.96 -3.71 -3.07
C ILE A 141 -30.63 -2.99 -3.01
N THR A 142 -30.37 -2.30 -1.89
CA THR A 142 -29.05 -1.73 -1.61
C THR A 142 -28.27 -2.68 -0.73
N TYR A 143 -27.15 -3.20 -1.23
CA TYR A 143 -26.22 -3.99 -0.41
C TYR A 143 -25.49 -3.04 0.55
N ILE A 144 -25.73 -3.21 1.85
CA ILE A 144 -24.93 -2.57 2.88
C ILE A 144 -23.75 -3.50 3.16
N PRO A 145 -22.51 -3.12 2.81
CA PRO A 145 -21.36 -3.93 3.17
C PRO A 145 -21.24 -3.95 4.70
N SER A 146 -21.29 -5.15 5.28
CA SER A 146 -20.86 -5.31 6.66
C SER A 146 -19.34 -5.15 6.70
N ASN A 147 -18.86 -4.15 7.44
CA ASN A 147 -17.44 -4.01 7.73
C ASN A 147 -17.02 -5.20 8.59
N VAL A 148 -16.58 -6.28 7.96
CA VAL A 148 -15.85 -7.35 8.65
C VAL A 148 -14.39 -6.94 8.77
N ASP A 149 -14.16 -5.78 9.39
CA ASP A 149 -12.83 -5.32 9.80
C ASP A 149 -12.64 -5.64 11.28
N SER A 150 -12.51 -6.94 11.58
CA SER A 150 -11.79 -7.44 12.76
C SER A 150 -11.90 -8.95 12.84
N CYS A 151 -11.10 -9.66 12.04
CA CYS A 151 -10.66 -11.02 12.42
C CYS A 151 -9.14 -11.08 12.24
N ILE A 152 -8.51 -11.27 13.39
CA ILE A 152 -7.10 -11.48 13.72
C ILE A 152 -6.46 -12.55 12.82
#